data_AF-A0A140GR85-F1
#
_entry.id   AF-A0A140GR85-F1
#
_cell.length_a   1.000
_cell.length_b   1.000
_cell.length_c   1.000
_cell.angle_alpha   90.00
_cell.angle_beta   90.00
_cell.angle_gamma   90.00
#
_symmetry.space_group_name_H-M   'P 1'
#
loop_
_entity.id
_entity.type
_entity.pdbx_description
1 polymer ?
#
loop_
_entity_poly.entity_id
_entity_poly.type
_entity_poly.pdbx_seq_one_letter_code
_entity_poly.pdbx_strand_id
1 'polypeptide(L)' 'MKCQRCGRETNTFKGSFFNTEDICPVCQKAEEEHPMFEKARKAEHEAVCNGNYNFEGIGLPEDLKVVNK' A
#
# COMPACT_ATOMS: atom_id res chain seq x y z
N MET A 1 -6.26 -14.42 -9.04
CA MET A 1 -6.80 -13.45 -8.06
C MET A 1 -6.65 -12.04 -8.63
N LYS A 2 -7.46 -11.08 -8.20
CA LYS A 2 -7.43 -9.69 -8.71
C LYS A 2 -6.89 -8.75 -7.62
N CYS A 3 -6.10 -7.77 -8.04
CA CYS A 3 -5.62 -6.69 -7.18
C CYS A 3 -6.82 -5.96 -6.55
N GLN A 4 -6.82 -5.75 -5.24
CA GLN A 4 -7.91 -5.04 -4.57
C GLN A 4 -8.00 -3.56 -5.01
N ARG A 5 -6.86 -2.97 -5.40
CA ARG A 5 -6.79 -1.58 -5.81
C ARG A 5 -7.15 -1.34 -7.27
N CYS A 6 -6.47 -2.03 -8.19
CA CYS A 6 -6.64 -1.77 -9.64
C CYS A 6 -7.45 -2.83 -10.37
N GLY A 7 -7.88 -3.91 -9.71
CA GLY A 7 -8.65 -4.99 -10.33
C GLY A 7 -7.87 -5.86 -11.33
N ARG A 8 -6.59 -5.56 -11.61
CA ARG A 8 -5.76 -6.34 -12.52
C ARG A 8 -5.50 -7.74 -11.95
N GLU A 9 -5.53 -8.74 -12.84
CA GLU A 9 -5.16 -10.10 -12.51
C GLU A 9 -3.64 -10.21 -12.30
N THR A 10 -3.25 -10.75 -11.15
CA THR A 10 -1.85 -11.00 -10.80
C THR A 10 -1.73 -12.30 -10.03
N ASN A 11 -0.58 -12.96 -10.15
CA ASN A 11 -0.23 -14.15 -9.39
C ASN A 11 0.57 -13.80 -8.12
N THR A 12 1.00 -12.54 -7.99
CA THR A 12 1.76 -12.05 -6.86
C THR A 12 1.09 -10.81 -6.29
N PHE A 13 0.87 -10.84 -4.99
CA PHE A 13 0.32 -9.73 -4.20
C PHE A 13 1.35 -9.32 -3.17
N LYS A 14 1.35 -8.04 -2.84
CA LYS A 14 2.09 -7.50 -1.70
C LYS A 14 1.14 -6.61 -0.90
N GLY A 15 1.38 -6.52 0.41
CA GLY A 15 0.70 -5.55 1.25
C GLY A 15 1.09 -4.13 0.84
N SER A 16 0.10 -3.24 0.82
CA SER A 16 0.32 -1.80 0.71
C SER A 16 1.02 -1.27 1.97
N PHE A 17 1.88 -0.26 1.82
CA PHE A 17 2.46 0.45 2.97
C PHE A 17 1.53 1.56 3.50
N PHE A 18 0.55 1.95 2.70
CA PHE A 18 -0.39 3.03 3.03
C PHE A 18 -1.67 2.53 3.69
N ASN A 19 -2.01 1.27 3.48
CA ASN A 19 -3.17 0.60 4.07
C ASN A 19 -3.00 -0.92 4.12
N THR A 20 -4.06 -1.64 4.47
CA THR A 20 -4.06 -3.11 4.62
C THR A 20 -4.49 -3.88 3.37
N GLU A 21 -4.51 -3.24 2.18
CA GLU A 21 -4.93 -3.89 0.94
C GLU A 21 -3.82 -4.74 0.31
N ASP A 22 -4.19 -5.88 -0.26
CA ASP A 22 -3.33 -6.68 -1.14
C ASP A 22 -3.33 -6.10 -2.56
N ILE A 23 -2.16 -5.57 -2.93
CA ILE A 23 -1.95 -4.88 -4.19
C ILE A 23 -1.01 -5.66 -5.11
N CYS A 24 -1.14 -5.44 -6.41
CA CYS A 24 -0.23 -5.99 -7.39
C CYS A 24 1.12 -5.26 -7.36
N PRO A 25 2.22 -5.89 -7.83
CA PRO A 25 3.54 -5.27 -7.88
C PRO A 25 3.58 -3.96 -8.70
N VAL A 26 2.64 -3.75 -9.62
CA VAL A 26 2.52 -2.48 -10.37
C VAL A 26 2.01 -1.35 -9.48
N CYS A 27 0.97 -1.61 -8.67
CA CYS A 27 0.46 -0.63 -7.70
C CYS A 27 1.51 -0.36 -6.62
N GLN A 28 2.23 -1.40 -6.20
CA GLN A 28 3.30 -1.25 -5.22
C GLN A 28 4.42 -0.35 -5.77
N LYS A 29 4.81 -0.51 -7.04
CA LYS A 29 5.81 0.37 -7.64
C LYS A 29 5.32 1.82 -7.70
N ALA A 30 4.04 2.04 -8.01
CA ALA A 30 3.45 3.38 -7.96
C ALA A 30 3.46 3.96 -6.53
N GLU A 31 3.26 3.12 -5.52
CA GLU A 31 3.49 3.53 -4.12
C GLU A 31 4.94 3.91 -3.89
N GLU A 32 5.91 3.07 -4.28
CA GLU A 32 7.35 3.29 -4.08
C GLU A 32 7.85 4.58 -4.75
N GLU A 33 7.28 4.97 -5.88
CA GLU A 33 7.59 6.21 -6.61
C GLU A 33 6.89 7.45 -6.00
N HIS A 34 5.92 7.26 -5.10
CA HIS A 34 5.15 8.35 -4.52
C HIS A 34 5.95 9.07 -3.39
N PRO A 35 5.93 10.41 -3.31
CA PRO A 35 6.69 11.17 -2.30
C PRO A 35 6.27 10.86 -0.86
N MET A 36 5.04 10.38 -0.63
CA MET A 36 4.59 9.95 0.70
C MET A 36 5.00 8.51 1.06
N PHE A 37 5.65 7.77 0.17
CA PHE A 37 6.06 6.39 0.42
C PHE A 37 7.01 6.28 1.60
N GLU A 38 8.04 7.11 1.63
CA GLU A 38 9.00 7.11 2.73
C GLU A 38 8.32 7.40 4.06
N LYS A 39 7.31 8.29 4.05
CA LYS A 39 6.50 8.58 5.24
C LYS A 39 5.68 7.38 5.67
N ALA A 40 5.04 6.68 4.74
CA ALA A 40 4.25 5.48 5.02
C ALA A 40 5.13 4.35 5.60
N ARG A 41 6.24 4.07 4.92
CA ARG A 41 7.24 3.08 5.35
C ARG A 41 7.82 3.40 6.72
N LYS A 42 8.13 4.67 7.00
CA LYS A 42 8.66 5.08 8.31
C LYS A 42 7.61 4.90 9.40
N ALA A 43 6.36 5.28 9.15
CA ALA A 43 5.27 5.11 10.10
C ALA A 43 4.98 3.64 10.40
N GLU A 44 4.96 2.78 9.37
CA GLU A 44 4.83 1.33 9.55
C GLU A 44 6.01 0.77 10.36
N HIS A 45 7.24 1.15 10.03
CA HIS A 45 8.42 0.69 10.75
C HIS A 45 8.41 1.13 12.22
N GLU A 46 8.01 2.37 12.50
CA GLU A 46 7.86 2.90 13.86
C GLU A 46 6.75 2.17 14.62
N ALA A 47 5.61 1.90 13.99
CA ALA A 47 4.52 1.14 14.58
C ALA A 47 4.97 -0.29 14.93
N VAL A 48 5.61 -1.00 14.00
CA VAL A 48 6.15 -2.36 14.20
C VAL A 48 7.21 -2.35 15.30
N CYS A 49 8.10 -1.36 15.32
CA CYS A 49 9.13 -1.22 16.35
C CYS A 49 8.50 -0.96 17.74
N ASN A 50 7.38 -0.25 17.78
CA ASN A 50 6.58 -0.02 18.98
C ASN A 50 5.67 -1.22 19.35
N GLY A 51 5.79 -2.34 18.65
CA GLY A 51 5.01 -3.57 18.90
C GLY A 51 3.59 -3.55 18.30
N ASN A 52 3.25 -2.54 17.48
CA ASN A 52 2.00 -2.47 16.74
C ASN A 52 2.16 -3.06 15.33
N TYR A 53 1.92 -4.36 15.23
CA TYR A 53 1.92 -5.11 13.96
C TYR A 53 0.62 -4.97 13.16
N ASN A 54 -0.42 -4.35 13.72
CA ASN A 54 -1.72 -4.11 13.06
C ASN A 54 -1.85 -2.65 12.62
N PHE A 55 -0.74 -2.04 12.19
CA PHE A 55 -0.77 -0.67 11.72
C PHE A 55 -1.62 -0.57 10.45
N GLU A 56 -2.69 0.23 10.51
CA GLU A 56 -3.65 0.38 9.42
C GLU A 56 -3.10 1.20 8.24
N GLY A 57 -1.85 1.67 8.34
CA GLY A 57 -1.20 2.55 7.39
C GLY A 57 -1.43 4.03 7.71
N ILE A 58 -0.82 4.92 6.91
CA ILE A 58 -0.97 6.38 7.05
C ILE A 58 -2.15 6.95 6.27
N GLY A 59 -2.93 6.09 5.60
CA GLY A 59 -4.01 6.46 4.70
C GLY A 59 -3.53 6.59 3.25
N LEU A 60 -4.28 5.97 2.34
CA LEU A 60 -3.96 5.99 0.92
C LEU A 60 -4.17 7.39 0.32
N PRO A 61 -3.15 7.99 -0.33
CA PRO A 61 -3.29 9.25 -1.05
C PRO A 61 -4.36 9.13 -2.13
N GLU A 62 -5.11 10.21 -2.37
CA GLU A 62 -6.14 10.23 -3.42
C GLU A 62 -5.57 9.97 -4.81
N ASP A 63 -4.33 10.38 -5.04
CA ASP A 63 -3.59 10.15 -6.29
C ASP A 63 -3.37 8.65 -6.59
N LEU A 64 -3.25 7.83 -5.54
CA LEU A 64 -3.07 6.37 -5.65
C LEU A 64 -4.38 5.59 -5.55
N LYS A 65 -5.51 6.25 -5.27
CA LYS A 65 -6.83 5.63 -5.37
C LYS A 65 -7.11 5.44 -6.86
N VAL A 66 -6.77 4.27 -7.38
CA VAL A 66 -7.11 3.90 -8.77
C VAL A 66 -8.63 3.82 -8.84
N VAL A 67 -9.27 4.94 -9.22
CA VAL A 67 -10.70 5.03 -9.46
C VAL A 67 -11.00 4.30 -10.77
N ASN A 68 -11.11 2.97 -10.70
CA ASN A 68 -11.77 2.22 -11.76
C ASN A 68 -13.28 2.33 -11.51
N LYS A 69 -13.89 3.28 -12.22
CA LYS A 69 -15.33 3.37 -12.42
C LYS A 69 -15.77 2.38 -13.50
#